data_AF-A0A6C0AJM1-F1
#
_entry.id   AF-A0A6C0AJM1-F1
#
_cell.length_a   1.000
_cell.length_b   1.000
_cell.length_c   1.000
_cell.angle_alpha   90.00
_cell.angle_beta   90.00
_cell.angle_gamma   90.00
#
_symmetry.space_group_name_H-M   'P 1'
#
loop_
_entity.id
_entity.type
_entity.pdbx_description
1 polymer ?
#
loop_
_entity_poly.entity_id
_entity_poly.type
_entity_poly.pdbx_seq_one_letter_code
_entity_poly.pdbx_strand_id
1 'polypeptide(L)'
;MVYGVIYKITNTINSKKYYGQTTQLLKRWSRHRANARNNVDGPLYNAIRLYGLDNFKFEVVCSCDTLAELNEMEEKNISDDNTCSPNGYNIQKGGNKHEHSEETCEKIRKKLTGRKLQPLSQERKEKIRNALIGHKVSDETKIKLREASLNMSDETREKMRQAKLGKKQSPEQIEKVRQRMLTYWALKKSEKNIIS
;
A
#
# COMPACT_ATOMS: atom_id res chain seq x y z
N MET A 1 -7.13 21.01 -17.54
CA MET A 1 -6.41 20.31 -16.43
C MET A 1 -6.59 18.84 -16.72
N VAL A 2 -5.51 18.08 -16.89
CA VAL A 2 -5.63 16.68 -17.34
C VAL A 2 -6.31 15.82 -16.27
N TYR A 3 -7.48 15.27 -16.60
CA TYR A 3 -8.21 14.34 -15.74
C TYR A 3 -7.61 12.94 -15.79
N GLY A 4 -7.27 12.47 -17.00
CA GLY A 4 -6.72 11.13 -17.20
C GLY A 4 -6.09 10.93 -18.57
N VAL A 5 -5.56 9.74 -18.78
CA VAL A 5 -4.88 9.35 -20.02
C VAL A 5 -5.39 8.01 -20.55
N ILE A 6 -5.46 7.91 -21.87
CA ILE A 6 -5.63 6.66 -22.58
C ILE A 6 -4.24 6.10 -22.89
N TYR A 7 -4.05 4.82 -22.61
CA TYR A 7 -2.84 4.09 -22.96
C TYR A 7 -3.19 2.88 -23.81
N LYS A 8 -2.19 2.43 -24.57
CA LYS A 8 -2.25 1.20 -25.35
C LYS A 8 -1.13 0.26 -24.92
N ILE A 9 -1.42 -1.04 -25.01
CA ILE A 9 -0.46 -2.12 -24.84
C ILE A 9 -0.47 -2.94 -26.10
N THR A 10 0.67 -3.00 -26.78
CA THR A 10 0.81 -3.73 -28.04
C THR A 10 1.71 -4.94 -27.82
N ASN A 11 1.22 -6.11 -28.20
CA ASN A 11 2.04 -7.30 -28.30
C ASN A 11 2.83 -7.24 -29.62
N THR A 12 4.16 -7.26 -29.52
CA THR A 12 5.06 -7.14 -30.68
C THR A 12 5.14 -8.39 -31.54
N ILE A 13 4.66 -9.55 -31.06
CA ILE A 13 4.69 -10.82 -31.79
C ILE A 13 3.48 -10.96 -32.73
N ASN A 14 2.27 -10.63 -32.27
CA ASN A 14 1.03 -10.82 -33.03
C ASN A 14 0.30 -9.52 -33.36
N SER A 15 0.88 -8.37 -33.01
CA SER A 15 0.33 -7.03 -33.21
C SER A 15 -1.03 -6.76 -32.54
N LYS A 16 -1.51 -7.65 -31.66
CA LYS A 16 -2.75 -7.45 -30.91
C LYS A 16 -2.56 -6.34 -29.88
N LYS A 17 -3.63 -5.58 -29.67
CA LYS A 17 -3.63 -4.37 -28.84
C LYS A 17 -4.59 -4.51 -27.67
N TYR A 18 -4.32 -3.74 -26.63
CA TYR A 18 -5.20 -3.46 -25.50
C TYR A 18 -5.26 -1.96 -25.30
N TYR A 19 -6.45 -1.38 -25.23
CA TYR A 19 -6.63 0.01 -24.79
C TYR A 19 -7.17 0.05 -23.37
N GLY A 20 -6.77 1.05 -22.61
CA GLY A 20 -7.40 1.33 -21.33
C GLY A 20 -7.19 2.76 -20.87
N GLN A 21 -8.04 3.20 -19.95
CA GLN A 21 -7.92 4.50 -19.31
C GLN A 21 -7.29 4.44 -17.90
N THR A 22 -6.60 5.51 -17.50
CA THR A 22 -6.10 5.67 -16.12
C THR A 22 -5.82 7.12 -15.76
N THR A 23 -5.86 7.44 -14.46
CA THR A 23 -5.35 8.71 -13.91
C THR A 23 -3.93 8.56 -13.32
N GLN A 24 -3.41 7.33 -13.21
CA GLN A 24 -2.12 7.03 -12.58
C GLN A 24 -1.36 5.98 -13.40
N LEU A 25 -0.71 6.45 -14.47
CA LEU A 25 -0.09 5.61 -15.50
C LEU A 25 0.90 4.58 -14.96
N LEU A 26 1.89 5.02 -14.17
CA LEU A 26 2.93 4.14 -13.62
C LEU A 26 2.35 3.05 -12.72
N LYS A 27 1.38 3.40 -11.87
CA LYS A 27 0.69 2.43 -11.01
C LYS A 27 -0.15 1.45 -11.83
N ARG A 28 -0.80 1.92 -12.90
CA ARG A 28 -1.61 1.08 -13.77
C ARG A 28 -0.76 0.01 -14.47
N TRP A 29 0.40 0.40 -15.00
CA TRP A 29 1.32 -0.54 -15.64
C TRP A 29 1.90 -1.53 -14.62
N SER A 30 2.33 -1.05 -13.44
CA SER A 30 2.78 -1.94 -12.36
C SER A 30 1.71 -2.95 -11.94
N ARG A 31 0.44 -2.53 -11.89
CA ARG A 31 -0.68 -3.42 -11.57
C ARG A 31 -0.89 -4.49 -12.64
N HIS A 32 -0.81 -4.14 -13.93
CA HIS A 32 -0.90 -5.12 -15.01
C HIS A 32 0.19 -6.19 -14.91
N ARG A 33 1.44 -5.80 -14.64
CA ARG A 33 2.54 -6.75 -14.42
C ARG A 33 2.30 -7.66 -13.22
N ALA A 34 1.87 -7.07 -12.10
CA ALA A 34 1.58 -7.83 -10.88
C ALA A 34 0.41 -8.82 -11.09
N ASN A 35 -0.65 -8.41 -11.77
CA ASN A 35 -1.79 -9.26 -12.09
C ASN A 35 -1.38 -10.45 -12.97
N ALA A 36 -0.56 -10.21 -14.00
CA ALA A 36 -0.03 -11.29 -14.82
C ALA A 36 0.78 -12.29 -13.99
N ARG A 37 1.66 -11.80 -13.10
CA ARG A 37 2.48 -12.65 -12.20
C ARG A 37 1.65 -13.42 -11.17
N ASN A 38 0.56 -12.83 -10.68
CA ASN A 38 -0.31 -13.42 -9.65
C ASN A 38 -1.43 -14.28 -10.24
N ASN A 39 -1.31 -14.74 -11.49
CA ASN A 39 -2.30 -15.59 -12.17
C ASN A 39 -3.73 -15.03 -12.16
N VAL A 40 -3.87 -13.70 -12.30
CA VAL A 40 -5.19 -13.12 -12.58
C VAL A 40 -5.59 -13.50 -14.00
N ASP A 41 -6.83 -13.95 -14.16
CA ASP A 41 -7.39 -14.33 -15.44
C ASP A 41 -7.74 -13.11 -16.30
N GLY A 42 -7.46 -13.21 -17.59
CA GLY A 42 -7.87 -12.23 -18.59
C GLY A 42 -7.04 -12.32 -19.87
N PRO A 43 -7.58 -11.97 -21.05
CA PRO A 43 -6.89 -12.13 -22.33
C PRO A 43 -5.50 -11.50 -22.36
N LEU A 44 -5.37 -10.27 -21.83
CA LEU A 44 -4.08 -9.58 -21.73
C LEU A 44 -3.08 -10.32 -20.82
N TYR A 45 -3.51 -10.74 -19.62
CA TYR A 45 -2.62 -11.36 -18.64
C TYR A 45 -2.18 -12.75 -19.09
N ASN A 46 -3.09 -13.51 -19.69
CA ASN A 46 -2.81 -14.80 -20.28
C ASN A 46 -1.77 -14.65 -21.41
N ALA A 47 -1.93 -13.63 -22.26
CA ALA A 47 -0.96 -13.33 -23.32
C ALA A 47 0.40 -12.87 -22.78
N ILE A 48 0.45 -12.04 -21.73
CA ILE A 48 1.72 -11.65 -21.08
C ILE A 48 2.45 -12.88 -20.52
N ARG A 49 1.73 -13.83 -19.92
CA ARG A 49 2.34 -15.08 -19.44
C ARG A 49 2.81 -15.98 -20.57
N LEU A 50 2.07 -16.04 -21.68
CA LEU A 50 2.39 -16.89 -22.83
C LEU A 50 3.58 -16.36 -23.64
N TYR A 51 3.58 -15.06 -23.94
CA TYR A 51 4.56 -14.45 -24.84
C TYR A 51 5.72 -13.78 -24.10
N GLY A 52 5.64 -13.63 -22.78
CA GLY A 52 6.62 -12.90 -21.98
C GLY A 52 6.38 -11.39 -22.00
N LEU A 53 6.72 -10.72 -20.90
CA LEU A 53 6.46 -9.29 -20.70
C LEU A 53 7.25 -8.40 -21.66
N ASP A 54 8.45 -8.81 -22.06
CA ASP A 54 9.35 -8.02 -22.92
C ASP A 54 8.78 -7.83 -24.33
N ASN A 55 7.84 -8.69 -24.74
CA ASN A 55 7.12 -8.59 -26.01
C ASN A 55 5.87 -7.69 -25.94
N PHE A 56 5.72 -6.89 -24.88
CA PHE A 56 4.63 -5.92 -24.75
C PHE A 56 5.16 -4.51 -24.61
N LYS A 57 4.74 -3.64 -25.54
CA LYS A 57 5.02 -2.21 -25.51
C LYS A 57 3.86 -1.46 -24.85
N PHE A 58 4.16 -0.63 -23.86
CA PHE A 58 3.18 0.19 -23.14
C PHE A 58 3.36 1.66 -23.52
N GLU A 59 2.33 2.29 -24.08
CA GLU A 59 2.42 3.65 -24.64
C GLU A 59 1.20 4.51 -24.27
N VAL A 60 1.41 5.81 -24.10
CA VAL A 60 0.31 6.77 -23.95
C VAL A 60 -0.21 7.16 -25.33
N VAL A 61 -1.53 7.20 -25.48
CA VAL A 61 -2.21 7.56 -26.72
C VAL A 61 -2.60 9.02 -26.68
N CYS A 62 -3.32 9.44 -25.64
CA CYS A 62 -3.75 10.82 -25.44
C CYS A 62 -4.08 11.10 -23.97
N SER A 63 -4.17 12.38 -23.64
CA SER A 63 -4.70 12.89 -22.37
C SER A 63 -6.09 13.49 -22.60
N CYS A 64 -6.97 13.34 -21.63
CA CYS A 64 -8.33 13.89 -21.64
C CYS A 64 -8.53 14.76 -20.39
N ASP A 65 -9.32 15.83 -20.54
CA ASP A 65 -9.57 16.80 -19.47
C ASP A 65 -10.84 16.45 -18.68
N THR A 66 -11.70 15.58 -19.21
CA THR A 66 -12.92 15.11 -18.52
C THR A 66 -13.06 13.60 -18.53
N LEU A 67 -13.89 13.06 -17.62
CA LEU A 67 -14.23 11.63 -17.61
C LEU A 67 -15.02 11.22 -18.87
N ALA A 68 -15.91 12.09 -19.35
CA ALA A 68 -16.73 11.82 -20.52
C ALA A 68 -15.87 11.63 -21.77
N GLU A 69 -14.95 12.56 -22.03
CA GLU A 69 -13.95 12.44 -23.11
C GLU A 69 -13.09 11.19 -22.95
N LEU A 70 -12.69 10.88 -21.71
CA LEU A 70 -11.86 9.71 -21.43
C LEU A 70 -12.60 8.40 -21.77
N ASN A 71 -13.89 8.32 -21.45
CA ASN A 71 -14.72 7.16 -21.78
C ASN A 71 -14.96 7.06 -23.29
N GLU A 72 -15.33 8.17 -23.93
CA GLU A 72 -15.57 8.24 -25.38
C GLU A 72 -14.32 7.83 -26.16
N MET A 73 -13.15 8.35 -25.75
CA MET A 73 -11.89 8.05 -26.40
C MET A 73 -11.46 6.60 -26.18
N GLU A 74 -11.74 6.01 -25.01
CA GLU A 74 -11.50 4.58 -24.77
C GLU A 74 -12.36 3.73 -25.72
N GLU A 75 -13.66 3.99 -25.80
CA GLU A 75 -14.58 3.27 -26.69
C GLU A 75 -14.19 3.41 -28.15
N LYS A 76 -13.88 4.64 -28.58
CA LYS A 76 -13.46 4.93 -29.94
C LYS A 76 -12.20 4.15 -30.32
N ASN A 77 -11.15 4.20 -29.50
CA ASN A 77 -9.91 3.47 -29.80
C ASN A 77 -10.12 1.94 -29.82
N ILE A 78 -10.95 1.40 -28.92
CA ILE A 78 -11.26 -0.04 -28.91
C ILE A 78 -12.03 -0.45 -30.18
N SER A 79 -12.98 0.38 -30.61
CA SER A 79 -13.80 0.15 -31.80
C SER A 79 -12.98 0.27 -33.09
N ASP A 80 -12.24 1.37 -33.25
CA ASP A 80 -11.48 1.68 -34.46
C ASP A 80 -10.40 0.62 -34.75
N ASP A 81 -9.71 0.14 -33.71
CA ASP A 81 -8.67 -0.89 -33.81
C ASP A 81 -9.19 -2.33 -33.59
N ASN A 82 -10.50 -2.51 -33.36
CA ASN A 82 -11.15 -3.79 -33.07
C ASN A 82 -10.41 -4.63 -32.01
N THR A 83 -10.09 -4.02 -30.87
CA THR A 83 -9.22 -4.65 -29.86
C THR A 83 -9.96 -5.56 -28.90
N CYS A 84 -11.26 -5.80 -29.11
CA CYS A 84 -12.00 -6.78 -28.33
C CYS A 84 -11.50 -8.21 -28.59
N SER A 85 -11.43 -9.03 -27.55
CA SER A 85 -11.14 -10.45 -27.69
C SER A 85 -12.20 -11.11 -28.59
N PRO A 86 -11.81 -11.91 -29.61
CA PRO A 86 -10.49 -12.56 -29.79
C PRO A 86 -9.46 -11.77 -30.61
N ASN A 87 -9.85 -10.65 -31.24
CA ASN A 87 -8.99 -9.89 -32.15
C ASN A 87 -7.94 -9.04 -31.42
N GLY A 88 -8.27 -8.57 -30.22
CA GLY A 88 -7.31 -7.98 -29.29
C GLY A 88 -7.45 -8.54 -27.87
N TYR A 89 -7.15 -7.70 -26.88
CA TYR A 89 -7.13 -8.10 -25.47
C TYR A 89 -8.20 -7.42 -24.59
N ASN A 90 -8.98 -6.49 -25.14
CA ASN A 90 -10.09 -5.86 -24.42
C ASN A 90 -11.23 -6.88 -24.22
N ILE A 91 -11.78 -6.99 -23.02
CA ILE A 91 -12.93 -7.88 -22.74
C ILE A 91 -14.25 -7.17 -23.08
N GLN A 92 -14.32 -5.87 -22.76
CA GLN A 92 -15.48 -5.03 -23.01
C GLN A 92 -15.14 -3.95 -24.04
N LYS A 93 -16.17 -3.33 -24.62
CA LYS A 93 -16.03 -2.27 -25.62
C LYS A 93 -15.50 -0.94 -25.08
N GLY A 94 -15.43 -0.76 -23.76
CA GLY A 94 -14.98 0.47 -23.10
C GLY A 94 -16.13 1.20 -22.40
N GLY A 95 -15.86 2.43 -21.96
CA GLY A 95 -16.88 3.43 -21.58
C GLY A 95 -17.61 3.23 -20.25
N ASN A 96 -17.41 2.09 -19.60
CA ASN A 96 -18.15 1.71 -18.40
C ASN A 96 -17.67 2.39 -17.09
N LYS A 97 -16.81 3.40 -17.16
CA LYS A 97 -16.33 4.08 -15.95
C LYS A 97 -17.32 5.16 -15.52
N HIS A 98 -17.97 4.92 -14.40
CA HIS A 98 -18.95 5.83 -13.80
C HIS A 98 -18.41 6.36 -12.47
N GLU A 99 -18.72 7.61 -12.14
CA GLU A 99 -18.48 8.14 -10.79
C GLU A 99 -19.50 7.52 -9.83
N HIS A 100 -19.04 7.18 -8.62
CA HIS A 100 -19.96 6.68 -7.59
C HIS A 100 -20.84 7.83 -7.09
N SER A 101 -22.15 7.60 -7.06
CA SER A 101 -23.08 8.55 -6.43
C SER A 101 -22.74 8.75 -4.94
N GLU A 102 -23.11 9.91 -4.40
CA GLU A 102 -22.92 10.22 -2.97
C GLU A 102 -23.56 9.15 -2.08
N GLU A 103 -24.76 8.69 -2.43
CA GLU A 103 -25.46 7.61 -1.74
C GLU A 103 -24.66 6.29 -1.74
N THR A 104 -24.02 5.95 -2.87
CA THR A 104 -23.18 4.76 -2.97
C THR A 104 -21.92 4.88 -2.12
N CYS A 105 -21.27 6.05 -2.16
CA CYS A 105 -20.13 6.37 -1.32
C CYS A 105 -20.47 6.27 0.17
N GLU A 106 -21.63 6.80 0.57
CA GLU A 106 -22.09 6.75 1.95
C GLU A 106 -22.42 5.32 2.40
N LYS A 107 -23.08 4.52 1.55
CA LYS A 107 -23.32 3.09 1.81
C LYS A 107 -22.01 2.32 2.02
N ILE A 108 -21.00 2.56 1.18
CA ILE A 108 -19.66 1.96 1.33
C ILE A 108 -19.04 2.41 2.65
N ARG A 109 -19.08 3.73 2.96
CA ARG A 109 -18.53 4.29 4.19
C ARG A 109 -19.18 3.68 5.43
N LYS A 110 -20.51 3.59 5.48
CA LYS A 110 -21.25 2.98 6.61
C LYS A 110 -20.86 1.51 6.81
N LYS A 111 -20.71 0.74 5.73
CA LYS A 111 -20.28 -0.68 5.81
C LYS A 111 -18.85 -0.86 6.30
N LEU A 112 -17.94 0.07 5.99
CA LEU A 112 -16.54 0.01 6.40
C LEU A 112 -16.33 0.56 7.81
N THR A 113 -17.12 1.55 8.22
CA THR A 113 -17.03 2.17 9.54
C THR A 113 -17.43 1.16 10.62
N GLY A 114 -16.58 0.97 11.63
CA GLY A 114 -16.83 0.04 12.73
C GLY A 114 -16.57 -1.44 12.39
N ARG A 115 -16.08 -1.76 11.19
CA ARG A 115 -15.69 -3.13 10.83
C ARG A 115 -14.55 -3.59 11.75
N LYS A 116 -14.85 -4.54 12.64
CA LYS A 116 -13.83 -5.23 13.45
C LYS A 116 -13.04 -6.16 12.53
N LEU A 117 -11.78 -5.82 12.27
CA LEU A 117 -10.85 -6.72 11.63
C LEU A 117 -10.62 -7.91 12.56
N GLN A 118 -10.69 -9.13 12.03
CA GLN A 118 -10.33 -10.30 12.81
C GLN A 118 -8.85 -10.20 13.23
N PRO A 119 -8.49 -10.65 14.44
CA PRO A 119 -7.10 -10.75 14.85
C PRO A 119 -6.29 -11.52 13.81
N LEU A 120 -5.09 -11.03 13.47
CA LEU A 120 -4.19 -11.77 12.58
C LEU A 120 -3.90 -13.16 13.16
N SER A 121 -3.82 -14.18 12.29
CA SER A 121 -3.35 -15.51 12.67
C SER A 121 -1.95 -15.44 13.27
N GLN A 122 -1.63 -16.40 14.14
CA GLN A 122 -0.33 -16.47 14.79
C GLN A 122 0.82 -16.57 13.78
N GLU A 123 0.66 -17.42 12.76
CA GLU A 123 1.62 -17.56 11.65
C GLU A 123 1.88 -16.23 10.93
N ARG A 124 0.82 -15.44 10.68
CA ARG A 124 0.97 -14.14 10.01
C ARG A 124 1.66 -13.12 10.92
N LYS A 125 1.41 -13.14 12.22
CA LYS A 125 2.13 -12.31 13.20
C LYS A 125 3.61 -12.64 13.23
N GLU A 126 3.96 -13.93 13.19
CA GLU A 126 5.35 -14.39 13.19
C GLU A 126 6.08 -14.00 11.91
N LYS A 127 5.46 -14.12 10.73
CA LYS A 127 6.02 -13.63 9.46
C LYS A 127 6.33 -12.13 9.50
N ILE A 128 5.40 -11.32 9.99
CA ILE A 128 5.60 -9.88 10.14
C ILE A 128 6.74 -9.61 11.12
N ARG A 129 6.75 -10.29 12.27
CA ARG A 129 7.81 -10.15 13.27
C ARG A 129 9.18 -10.47 12.67
N ASN A 130 9.31 -11.62 11.99
CA ASN A 130 10.58 -12.05 11.41
C ASN A 130 11.08 -11.08 10.34
N ALA A 131 10.19 -10.49 9.54
CA ALA A 131 10.55 -9.46 8.56
C ALA A 131 11.05 -8.16 9.22
N LEU A 132 10.64 -7.86 10.45
CA LEU A 132 11.01 -6.64 11.18
C LEU A 132 12.24 -6.83 12.08
N ILE A 133 12.60 -8.06 12.43
CA ILE A 133 13.80 -8.34 13.22
C ILE A 133 15.04 -7.86 12.45
N GLY A 134 15.85 -7.03 13.10
CA GLY A 134 17.09 -6.47 12.53
C GLY A 134 16.88 -5.20 11.70
N HIS A 135 15.65 -4.78 11.43
CA HIS A 135 15.39 -3.55 10.69
C HIS A 135 15.71 -2.33 11.57
N LYS A 136 16.79 -1.62 11.24
CA LYS A 136 17.17 -0.39 11.95
C LYS A 136 16.27 0.76 11.50
N VAL A 137 15.71 1.48 12.46
CA VAL A 137 15.02 2.76 12.20
C VAL A 137 16.06 3.79 11.78
N SER A 138 15.81 4.51 10.68
CA SER A 138 16.71 5.56 10.21
C SER A 138 16.80 6.71 11.21
N ASP A 139 17.92 7.42 11.22
CA ASP A 139 18.13 8.52 12.18
C ASP A 139 17.15 9.67 11.98
N GLU A 140 16.80 9.98 10.72
CA GLU A 140 15.72 10.93 10.41
C GLU A 140 14.38 10.53 11.03
N THR A 141 14.06 9.24 11.00
CA THR A 141 12.81 8.74 11.58
C THR A 141 12.85 8.82 13.11
N LYS A 142 14.00 8.55 13.73
CA LYS A 142 14.17 8.72 15.19
C LYS A 142 13.96 10.16 15.62
N ILE A 143 14.48 11.13 14.85
CA ILE A 143 14.31 12.56 15.13
C ILE A 143 12.83 12.94 15.07
N LYS A 144 12.12 12.57 13.99
CA LYS A 144 10.69 12.84 13.85
C LYS A 144 9.84 12.23 14.98
N LEU A 145 10.17 10.99 15.37
CA LEU A 145 9.49 10.33 16.49
C LEU A 145 9.73 11.07 17.82
N ARG A 146 10.95 11.59 18.04
CA ARG A 146 11.27 12.40 19.21
C ARG A 146 10.52 13.73 19.21
N GLU A 147 10.53 14.45 18.09
CA GLU A 147 9.82 15.72 17.94
C GLU A 147 8.31 15.57 18.18
N ALA A 148 7.69 14.53 17.62
CA ALA A 148 6.26 14.24 17.85
C ALA A 148 5.96 13.96 19.33
N SER A 149 6.87 13.28 20.04
CA SER A 149 6.73 13.02 21.48
C SER A 149 6.89 14.29 22.32
N LEU A 150 7.77 15.21 21.90
CA LEU A 150 7.96 16.49 22.58
C LEU A 150 6.78 17.44 22.34
N ASN A 151 6.20 17.40 21.14
CA ASN A 151 5.07 18.23 20.72
C ASN A 151 3.69 17.63 21.10
N MET A 152 3.64 16.73 22.08
CA MET A 152 2.37 16.20 22.58
C MET A 152 1.54 17.30 23.24
N SER A 153 0.26 17.39 22.88
CA SER A 153 -0.66 18.37 23.46
C SER A 153 -0.89 18.12 24.96
N ASP A 154 -1.11 19.20 25.71
CA ASP A 154 -1.36 19.14 27.15
C ASP A 154 -2.58 18.28 27.50
N GLU A 155 -3.63 18.31 26.67
CA GLU A 155 -4.81 17.46 26.84
C GLU A 155 -4.46 15.96 26.76
N THR A 156 -3.56 15.59 25.83
CA THR A 156 -3.11 14.21 25.66
C THR A 156 -2.19 13.79 26.81
N ARG A 157 -1.33 14.70 27.26
CA ARG A 157 -0.46 14.49 28.43
C ARG A 157 -1.28 14.26 29.70
N GLU A 158 -2.35 15.03 29.88
CA GLU A 158 -3.24 14.89 31.04
C GLU A 158 -4.03 13.58 31.00
N LYS A 159 -4.59 13.19 29.84
CA LYS A 159 -5.24 11.88 29.67
C LYS A 159 -4.30 10.72 30.02
N MET A 160 -3.03 10.78 29.58
CA MET A 160 -2.02 9.79 29.94
C MET A 160 -1.68 9.80 31.44
N ARG A 161 -1.65 10.99 32.08
CA ARG A 161 -1.43 11.13 33.52
C ARG A 161 -2.56 10.46 34.31
N GLN A 162 -3.81 10.78 33.98
CA GLN A 162 -4.99 10.20 34.62
C GLN A 162 -5.03 8.68 34.47
N ALA A 163 -4.69 8.16 33.29
CA ALA A 163 -4.64 6.71 33.05
C ALA A 163 -3.53 5.96 33.82
N LYS A 164 -2.51 6.67 34.31
CA LYS A 164 -1.42 6.12 35.15
C LYS A 164 -1.69 6.30 36.64
N LEU A 165 -2.52 7.26 37.01
CA LEU A 165 -2.85 7.53 38.41
C LEU A 165 -3.49 6.28 39.04
N GLY A 166 -2.95 5.83 40.17
CA GLY A 166 -3.44 4.64 40.90
C GLY A 166 -2.90 3.29 40.41
N LYS A 167 -2.18 3.21 39.28
CA LYS A 167 -1.54 1.96 38.84
C LYS A 167 -0.21 1.75 39.57
N LYS A 168 -0.22 0.93 40.62
CA LYS A 168 1.01 0.48 41.30
C LYS A 168 1.68 -0.64 40.49
N GLN A 169 3.00 -0.59 40.38
CA GLN A 169 3.78 -1.69 39.80
C GLN A 169 3.63 -2.95 40.66
N SER A 170 3.65 -4.12 40.04
CA SER A 170 3.60 -5.37 40.80
C SER A 170 4.90 -5.56 41.62
N PRO A 171 4.87 -6.28 42.74
CA PRO A 171 6.08 -6.58 43.52
C PRO A 171 7.20 -7.21 42.67
N GLU A 172 6.82 -8.09 41.74
CA GLU A 172 7.75 -8.73 40.81
C GLU A 172 8.42 -7.72 39.85
N GLN A 173 7.67 -6.73 39.37
CA GLN A 173 8.21 -5.67 38.51
C GLN A 173 9.19 -4.77 39.28
N ILE A 174 8.85 -4.43 40.54
CA ILE A 174 9.72 -3.64 41.41
C ILE A 174 11.04 -4.37 41.65
N GLU A 175 10.99 -5.67 41.95
CA GLU A 175 12.18 -6.46 42.19
C GLU A 175 13.06 -6.61 40.93
N LYS A 176 12.46 -6.79 39.75
CA LYS A 176 13.19 -6.80 38.47
C LYS A 176 13.94 -5.49 38.21
N VAL A 177 13.32 -4.36 38.53
CA VAL A 177 13.96 -3.04 38.39
C VAL A 177 15.10 -2.90 39.41
N ARG A 178 14.89 -3.33 40.65
CA ARG A 178 15.91 -3.32 41.71
C ARG A 178 17.13 -4.16 41.34
N GLN A 179 16.93 -5.40 40.90
CA GLN A 179 18.02 -6.29 40.47
C GLN A 179 18.83 -5.69 39.33
N ARG A 180 18.18 -5.09 38.32
CA ARG A 180 18.86 -4.37 37.24
C ARG A 180 19.71 -3.20 37.72
N MET A 181 19.23 -2.44 38.70
CA MET A 181 19.99 -1.33 39.26
C MET A 181 21.20 -1.85 40.04
N LEU A 182 21.02 -2.90 40.84
CA LEU A 182 22.12 -3.52 41.60
C LEU A 182 23.21 -4.06 40.68
N THR A 183 22.85 -4.77 39.61
CA THR A 183 23.82 -5.27 38.64
C THR A 183 24.55 -4.13 37.92
N TYR A 184 23.84 -3.09 37.50
CA TYR A 184 24.44 -1.89 36.90
C TYR A 184 25.47 -1.23 37.84
N TRP A 185 25.11 -1.01 39.11
CA TRP A 185 26.00 -0.37 40.06
C TRP A 185 27.19 -1.26 40.47
N ALA A 186 26.99 -2.58 40.52
CA ALA A 186 28.08 -3.53 40.73
C ALA A 186 29.11 -3.48 39.59
N LEU A 187 28.65 -3.51 38.33
CA LEU A 187 29.51 -3.39 37.14
C LEU A 187 30.29 -2.07 37.13
N LYS A 188 29.61 -0.97 37.41
CA LYS A 188 30.24 0.36 37.45
C LYS A 188 31.26 0.50 38.58
N LYS A 189 31.07 -0.22 39.68
CA LYS A 189 32.02 -0.26 40.81
C LYS A 189 33.24 -1.12 40.48
N SER A 190 33.05 -2.26 39.79
CA SER A 190 34.18 -3.07 39.31
C SER A 190 35.02 -2.34 38.27
N GLU A 191 34.40 -1.57 37.36
CA GLU A 191 35.14 -0.78 36.36
C GLU A 191 35.99 0.33 37.00
N LYS A 192 35.52 0.94 38.10
CA LYS A 192 36.30 1.94 38.84
C LYS A 192 37.48 1.36 39.62
N ASN A 193 37.34 0.14 40.15
CA ASN A 193 38.38 -0.52 40.93
C ASN A 193 39.51 -1.13 40.07
N ILE A 194 39.34 -1.19 38.75
CA ILE A 194 40.36 -1.69 37.80
C ILE A 194 41.28 -0.56 37.31
N ILE A 195 40.92 0.71 37.57
CA ILE A 195 41.61 1.91 37.07
C ILE A 195 42.38 2.65 38.20
N SER A 196 42.38 2.13 39.43
CA SER A 196 43.16 2.63 40.58
C SER A 196 44.31 1.70 40.91
#